data_AF-A0A9D5N147-F1
#
_entry.id   AF-A0A9D5N147-F1
#
_cell.length_a   1.000
_cell.length_b   1.000
_cell.length_c   1.000
_cell.angle_alpha   90.00
_cell.angle_beta   90.00
_cell.angle_gamma   90.00
#
_symmetry.space_group_name_H-M   'P 1'
#
loop_
_entity.id
_entity.type
_entity.pdbx_description
1 polymer ?
#
loop_
_entity_poly.entity_id
_entity_poly.type
_entity_poly.pdbx_seq_one_letter_code
_entity_poly.pdbx_strand_id
1 'polypeptide(L)'
;MDTEHRSGRLTPVSILHYVRLTYRSILFFTALVLYILGRIRHDDLMTHALEKRPAIVLVIWGVFVIEMILRFFPFRLESPGSQKQFAKNYIRSGSTDIQIPDNNATMLIALIWVSFNMIFWLLYTAGLFDDGIMLLLCCFYSICDMICILFFCPFQSWFMKNKCCSSCRMYNWDYAMIFTPLAFVRSPYALSLLVLSLALLFRWEITFYRHPERFSEKTNKYLSCDRCTEKLCAHKKQLRSLWKKVAAFTAERTRFLKGM
;
A
#
# COMPACT_ATOMS: atom_id res chain seq x y z
N MET A 1 14.88 27.65 -9.88
CA MET A 1 15.61 27.76 -8.61
C MET A 1 15.38 26.48 -7.83
N ASP A 2 16.20 25.47 -8.11
CA ASP A 2 16.20 24.21 -7.39
C ASP A 2 16.87 24.42 -6.04
N THR A 3 16.07 24.43 -4.97
CA THR A 3 16.58 24.45 -3.61
C THR A 3 17.17 23.08 -3.29
N GLU A 4 18.49 23.06 -3.28
CA GLU A 4 19.35 21.99 -2.80
C GLU A 4 19.03 21.70 -1.32
N HIS A 5 18.16 20.71 -1.07
CA HIS A 5 17.69 20.42 0.28
C HIS A 5 18.64 19.44 0.99
N ARG A 6 19.38 19.97 1.96
CA ARG A 6 20.28 19.29 2.90
C ARG A 6 19.74 17.95 3.47
N SER A 7 20.59 16.93 3.33
CA SER A 7 20.99 15.90 4.32
C SER A 7 19.92 15.03 5.02
N GLY A 8 19.73 13.82 4.50
CA GLY A 8 20.24 12.60 5.14
C GLY A 8 19.40 11.88 6.21
N ARG A 9 18.42 12.51 6.86
CA ARG A 9 17.60 11.83 7.89
C ARG A 9 16.21 11.46 7.36
N LEU A 10 15.85 10.19 7.50
CA LEU A 10 14.50 9.70 7.23
C LEU A 10 13.51 10.39 8.18
N THR A 11 12.36 10.79 7.62
CA THR A 11 11.27 11.38 8.40
C THR A 11 10.59 10.30 9.26
N PRO A 12 9.99 10.63 10.41
CA PRO A 12 9.28 9.64 11.24
C PRO A 12 8.20 8.85 10.48
N VAL A 13 7.51 9.52 9.55
CA VAL A 13 6.53 8.90 8.65
C VAL A 13 7.20 7.88 7.71
N SER A 14 8.35 8.23 7.12
CA SER A 14 9.11 7.29 6.27
C SER A 14 9.63 6.10 7.08
N ILE A 15 10.12 6.34 8.30
CA ILE A 15 10.56 5.27 9.21
C ILE A 15 9.40 4.32 9.51
N LEU A 16 8.20 4.84 9.79
CA LEU A 16 7.01 4.02 10.01
C LEU A 16 6.69 3.15 8.79
N HIS A 17 6.79 3.67 7.57
CA HIS A 17 6.62 2.86 6.36
C HIS A 17 7.67 1.76 6.21
N TYR A 18 8.94 2.02 6.58
CA TYR A 18 9.98 0.99 6.60
C TYR A 18 9.72 -0.07 7.67
N VAL A 19 9.32 0.34 8.88
CA VAL A 19 8.93 -0.59 9.96
C VAL A 19 7.77 -1.47 9.50
N ARG A 20 6.77 -0.88 8.83
CA ARG A 20 5.66 -1.60 8.19
C ARG A 20 6.12 -2.61 7.17
N LEU A 21 7.00 -2.22 6.27
CA LEU A 21 7.58 -3.13 5.29
C LEU A 21 8.30 -4.30 5.99
N THR A 22 9.12 -4.03 7.00
CA THR A 22 9.90 -5.04 7.70
C THR A 22 9.01 -6.05 8.41
N TYR A 23 8.07 -5.62 9.26
CA TYR A 23 7.24 -6.58 10.00
C TYR A 23 6.28 -7.32 9.05
N ARG A 24 5.72 -6.68 8.01
CA ARG A 24 4.86 -7.36 7.02
C ARG A 24 5.63 -8.43 6.24
N SER A 25 6.89 -8.16 5.92
CA SER A 25 7.80 -9.14 5.32
C SER A 25 8.02 -10.33 6.25
N ILE A 26 8.30 -10.08 7.53
CA ILE A 26 8.46 -11.15 8.54
C ILE A 26 7.18 -11.99 8.64
N LEU A 27 5.99 -11.36 8.71
CA LEU A 27 4.72 -12.06 8.77
C LEU A 27 4.49 -12.93 7.52
N PHE A 28 4.73 -12.38 6.33
CA PHE A 28 4.59 -13.13 5.08
C PHE A 28 5.54 -14.33 5.00
N PHE A 29 6.84 -14.14 5.25
CA PHE A 29 7.80 -15.25 5.19
C PHE A 29 7.52 -16.30 6.25
N THR A 30 7.11 -15.87 7.45
CA THR A 30 6.69 -16.79 8.52
C THR A 30 5.47 -17.61 8.10
N ALA A 31 4.43 -16.95 7.57
CA ALA A 31 3.24 -17.62 7.07
C ALA A 31 3.56 -18.56 5.91
N LEU A 32 4.45 -18.16 5.00
CA LEU A 32 4.88 -18.95 3.84
C LEU A 32 5.63 -20.21 4.28
N VAL A 33 6.59 -20.08 5.20
CA VAL A 33 7.33 -21.23 5.73
C VAL A 33 6.39 -22.19 6.46
N LEU A 34 5.49 -21.68 7.30
CA LEU A 34 4.50 -22.50 7.99
C LEU A 34 3.56 -23.22 7.02
N TYR A 35 3.13 -22.52 5.96
CA TYR A 35 2.30 -23.10 4.90
C TYR A 35 3.03 -24.22 4.15
N ILE A 36 4.28 -24.00 3.73
CA ILE A 36 5.10 -25.01 3.03
C ILE A 36 5.37 -26.21 3.94
N LEU A 37 5.76 -25.99 5.19
CA LEU A 37 6.01 -27.07 6.16
C LEU A 37 4.72 -27.87 6.45
N GLY A 38 3.58 -27.19 6.55
CA GLY A 38 2.28 -27.83 6.69
C GLY A 38 1.92 -28.70 5.49
N ARG A 39 2.23 -28.23 4.28
CA ARG A 39 1.99 -28.98 3.04
C ARG A 39 2.90 -30.19 2.89
N ILE A 40 4.18 -30.07 3.25
CA ILE A 40 5.18 -31.17 3.17
C ILE A 40 4.89 -32.28 4.19
N ARG A 41 4.36 -31.94 5.38
CA ARG A 41 4.13 -32.92 6.45
C ARG A 41 2.91 -33.82 6.24
N HIS A 42 2.17 -33.69 5.13
CA HIS A 42 1.03 -34.54 4.78
C HIS A 42 0.03 -34.78 5.92
N ASP A 43 -0.84 -33.80 6.18
CA ASP A 43 -2.20 -34.10 6.66
C ASP A 43 -3.13 -33.95 5.45
N ASP A 44 -3.72 -35.06 5.03
CA ASP A 44 -4.41 -35.28 3.76
C ASP A 44 -5.80 -34.61 3.67
N LEU A 45 -5.97 -33.43 4.26
CA LEU A 45 -7.19 -32.64 4.10
C LEU A 45 -6.81 -31.26 3.59
N MET A 46 -7.21 -30.98 2.35
CA MET A 46 -7.03 -29.72 1.60
C MET A 46 -7.50 -28.45 2.31
N THR A 47 -7.92 -28.48 3.58
CA THR A 47 -8.78 -27.44 4.14
C THR A 47 -8.40 -26.85 5.49
N HIS A 48 -7.45 -27.35 6.30
CA HIS A 48 -7.33 -26.81 7.68
C HIS A 48 -5.91 -26.63 8.25
N ALA A 49 -4.87 -26.46 7.43
CA ALA A 49 -3.52 -26.21 7.95
C ALA A 49 -3.39 -24.85 8.68
N LEU A 50 -4.13 -23.84 8.24
CA LEU A 50 -4.13 -22.49 8.86
C LEU A 50 -5.07 -22.41 10.08
N GLU A 51 -6.20 -23.12 10.05
CA GLU A 51 -7.11 -23.21 11.20
C GLU A 51 -6.51 -24.00 12.37
N LYS A 52 -5.66 -25.01 12.08
CA LYS A 52 -4.89 -25.73 13.12
C LYS A 52 -3.81 -24.87 13.81
N ARG A 53 -3.47 -23.69 13.27
CA ARG A 53 -2.44 -22.78 13.80
C ARG A 53 -3.02 -21.39 14.07
N PRO A 54 -4.01 -21.25 14.99
CA PRO A 54 -4.76 -20.00 15.18
C PRO A 54 -3.87 -18.81 15.56
N ALA A 55 -2.72 -19.05 16.20
CA ALA A 55 -1.84 -17.99 16.66
C ALA A 55 -1.34 -17.05 15.53
N ILE A 56 -0.86 -17.59 14.40
CA ILE A 56 -0.32 -16.73 13.33
C ILE A 56 -1.44 -15.97 12.60
N VAL A 57 -2.59 -16.62 12.40
CA VAL A 57 -3.77 -16.00 11.79
C VAL A 57 -4.30 -14.89 12.68
N LEU A 58 -4.36 -15.10 13.99
CA LEU A 58 -4.77 -14.09 14.97
C LEU A 58 -3.79 -12.92 15.05
N VAL A 59 -2.48 -13.17 14.96
CA VAL A 59 -1.48 -12.10 14.90
C VAL A 59 -1.65 -11.27 13.63
N ILE A 60 -1.76 -11.91 12.47
CA ILE A 60 -1.98 -11.22 11.19
C ILE A 60 -3.27 -10.40 11.26
N TRP A 61 -4.37 -11.03 11.70
CA TRP A 61 -5.66 -10.39 11.88
C TRP A 61 -5.57 -9.18 12.82
N GLY A 62 -5.00 -9.35 14.01
CA GLY A 62 -4.91 -8.31 15.03
C GLY A 62 -4.09 -7.12 14.57
N VAL A 63 -2.94 -7.36 13.93
CA VAL A 63 -2.09 -6.29 13.37
C VAL A 63 -2.89 -5.47 12.35
N PHE A 64 -3.52 -6.11 11.39
CA PHE A 64 -4.25 -5.39 10.34
C PHE A 64 -5.53 -4.72 10.83
N VAL A 65 -6.26 -5.34 11.77
CA VAL A 65 -7.42 -4.70 12.42
C VAL A 65 -7.00 -3.44 13.16
N ILE A 66 -5.94 -3.51 13.97
CA ILE A 66 -5.43 -2.34 14.71
C ILE A 66 -5.02 -1.24 13.73
N GLU A 67 -4.26 -1.57 12.68
CA GLU A 67 -3.86 -0.56 11.68
C GLU A 67 -5.06 0.07 10.96
N MET A 68 -6.06 -0.72 10.58
CA MET A 68 -7.28 -0.20 9.96
C MET A 68 -8.10 0.66 10.91
N ILE A 69 -8.25 0.26 12.18
CA ILE A 69 -8.93 1.05 13.22
C ILE A 69 -8.23 2.40 13.39
N LEU A 70 -6.90 2.40 13.49
CA LEU A 70 -6.12 3.64 13.63
C LEU A 70 -6.34 4.59 12.44
N ARG A 71 -6.63 4.08 11.24
CA ARG A 71 -6.95 4.92 10.07
C ARG A 71 -8.30 5.64 10.15
N PHE A 72 -9.22 5.24 11.02
CA PHE A 72 -10.44 6.01 11.25
C PHE A 72 -10.20 7.32 12.02
N PHE A 73 -9.03 7.44 12.65
CA PHE A 73 -8.67 8.57 13.50
C PHE A 73 -7.49 9.37 12.93
N PRO A 74 -7.44 10.68 13.19
CA PRO A 74 -6.32 11.49 12.75
C PRO A 74 -5.08 11.20 13.60
N PHE A 75 -4.02 10.69 12.97
CA PHE A 75 -2.76 10.35 13.65
C PHE A 75 -1.57 11.04 12.98
N ARG A 76 -0.73 11.71 13.78
CA ARG A 76 0.33 12.60 13.25
C ARG A 76 1.50 11.86 12.59
N LEU A 77 1.69 10.57 12.89
CA LEU A 77 2.75 9.76 12.28
C LEU A 77 2.31 9.12 10.95
N GLU A 78 1.02 9.20 10.59
CA GLU A 78 0.54 8.73 9.30
C GLU A 78 0.89 9.69 8.17
N SER A 79 0.97 9.16 6.95
CA SER A 79 1.21 9.97 5.76
C SER A 79 0.14 11.06 5.60
N PRO A 80 0.53 12.28 5.18
CA PRO A 80 -0.41 13.31 4.76
C PRO A 80 -1.43 12.80 3.72
N GLY A 81 -1.06 11.78 2.94
CA GLY A 81 -1.94 11.12 1.99
C GLY A 81 -3.19 10.51 2.61
N SER A 82 -3.09 9.78 3.72
CA SER A 82 -4.26 9.20 4.41
C SER A 82 -4.98 10.23 5.28
N GLN A 83 -4.25 11.23 5.75
CA GLN A 83 -4.72 12.23 6.70
C GLN A 83 -5.53 13.38 6.07
N LYS A 84 -5.51 13.52 4.75
CA LYS A 84 -6.23 14.61 4.04
C LYS A 84 -7.75 14.55 4.11
N GLN A 85 -8.33 13.38 4.41
CA GLN A 85 -9.77 13.23 4.58
C GLN A 85 -10.30 14.00 5.80
N PHE A 86 -9.45 14.22 6.83
CA PHE A 86 -9.87 14.82 8.09
C PHE A 86 -9.92 16.35 8.02
N ALA A 87 -11.04 16.92 8.48
CA ALA A 87 -11.25 18.37 8.52
C ALA A 87 -10.15 19.11 9.31
N LYS A 88 -9.62 18.50 10.38
CA LYS A 88 -8.54 19.08 11.21
C LYS A 88 -7.27 19.38 10.43
N ASN A 89 -6.99 18.61 9.37
CA ASN A 89 -5.80 18.78 8.55
C ASN A 89 -6.07 19.63 7.30
N TYR A 90 -7.28 20.16 7.12
CA TYR A 90 -7.60 21.02 6.00
C TYR A 90 -7.14 22.46 6.27
N ILE A 91 -6.25 22.97 5.42
CA ILE A 91 -5.71 24.33 5.53
C ILE A 91 -6.06 25.09 4.26
N ARG A 92 -6.96 26.08 4.36
CA ARG A 92 -7.41 26.87 3.22
C ARG A 92 -6.25 27.59 2.55
N SER A 93 -6.14 27.40 1.23
CA SER A 93 -5.10 28.05 0.44
C SER A 93 -5.44 29.50 0.04
N GLY A 94 -6.74 29.79 -0.10
CA GLY A 94 -7.27 31.04 -0.66
C GLY A 94 -7.78 30.88 -2.10
N SER A 95 -7.37 29.83 -2.79
CA SER A 95 -7.95 29.42 -4.08
C SER A 95 -9.24 28.62 -3.87
N THR A 96 -10.23 28.84 -4.74
CA THR A 96 -11.47 28.06 -4.86
C THR A 96 -11.43 27.07 -6.02
N ASP A 97 -10.35 27.05 -6.80
CA ASP A 97 -10.18 26.15 -7.95
C ASP A 97 -9.86 24.72 -7.48
N ILE A 98 -10.90 23.88 -7.44
CA ILE A 98 -10.80 22.48 -7.04
C ILE A 98 -10.31 21.67 -8.25
N GLN A 99 -8.99 21.46 -8.31
CA GLN A 99 -8.42 20.52 -9.27
C GLN A 99 -8.50 19.11 -8.68
N ILE A 100 -9.49 18.34 -9.13
CA ILE A 100 -9.71 16.96 -8.74
C ILE A 100 -8.87 16.04 -9.66
N PRO A 101 -8.19 15.02 -9.13
CA PRO A 101 -7.50 14.02 -9.95
C PRO A 101 -8.49 13.24 -10.84
N ASP A 102 -8.03 12.80 -12.00
CA ASP A 102 -8.85 12.16 -13.02
C ASP A 102 -9.66 10.95 -12.50
N ASN A 103 -10.99 11.08 -12.57
CA ASN A 103 -11.92 10.03 -12.15
C ASN A 103 -11.90 8.85 -13.12
N ASN A 104 -11.65 9.07 -14.41
CA ASN A 104 -11.60 8.01 -15.41
C ASN A 104 -10.39 7.10 -15.18
N ALA A 105 -9.23 7.69 -14.89
CA ALA A 105 -8.03 6.93 -14.52
C ALA A 105 -8.26 6.10 -13.25
N THR A 106 -9.02 6.64 -12.29
CA THR A 106 -9.34 5.88 -11.06
C THR A 106 -10.29 4.72 -11.33
N MET A 107 -11.32 4.93 -12.15
CA MET A 107 -12.25 3.87 -12.55
C MET A 107 -11.55 2.78 -13.37
N LEU A 108 -10.61 3.15 -14.24
CA LEU A 108 -9.78 2.19 -14.98
C LEU A 108 -8.95 1.32 -14.02
N ILE A 109 -8.33 1.91 -13.01
CA ILE A 109 -7.58 1.14 -12.00
C ILE A 109 -8.52 0.24 -11.20
N ALA A 110 -9.72 0.71 -10.85
CA ALA A 110 -10.72 -0.10 -10.18
C ALA A 110 -11.10 -1.33 -11.02
N LEU A 111 -11.31 -1.14 -12.33
CA LEU A 111 -11.64 -2.21 -13.26
C LEU A 111 -10.49 -3.21 -13.43
N ILE A 112 -9.25 -2.73 -13.55
CA ILE A 112 -8.05 -3.59 -13.61
C ILE A 112 -7.93 -4.40 -12.32
N TRP A 113 -8.11 -3.76 -11.16
CA TRP A 113 -8.04 -4.41 -9.85
C TRP A 113 -9.08 -5.51 -9.67
N VAL A 114 -10.35 -5.23 -10.01
CA VAL A 114 -11.43 -6.23 -9.96
C VAL A 114 -11.18 -7.37 -10.95
N SER A 115 -10.80 -7.06 -12.18
CA SER A 115 -10.51 -8.07 -13.22
C SER A 115 -9.34 -8.97 -12.82
N PHE A 116 -8.29 -8.40 -12.23
CA PHE A 116 -7.14 -9.16 -11.74
C PHE A 116 -7.51 -10.08 -10.57
N ASN A 117 -8.34 -9.62 -9.64
CA ASN A 117 -8.81 -10.45 -8.53
C ASN A 117 -9.79 -11.54 -8.98
N MET A 118 -10.52 -11.34 -10.07
CA MET A 118 -11.38 -12.36 -10.65
C MET A 118 -10.58 -13.59 -11.11
N ILE A 119 -9.32 -13.41 -11.53
CA ILE A 119 -8.45 -14.55 -11.88
C ILE A 119 -8.18 -15.43 -10.66
N PHE A 120 -7.87 -14.83 -9.50
CA PHE A 120 -7.65 -15.60 -8.27
C PHE A 120 -8.92 -16.27 -7.76
N TRP A 121 -10.07 -15.65 -7.96
CA TRP A 121 -11.37 -16.28 -7.69
C TRP A 121 -11.61 -17.53 -8.54
N LEU A 122 -11.30 -17.46 -9.84
CA LEU A 122 -11.41 -18.62 -10.72
C LEU A 122 -10.45 -19.74 -10.30
N LEU A 123 -9.22 -19.40 -9.89
CA LEU A 123 -8.26 -20.38 -9.36
C LEU A 123 -8.72 -21.01 -8.03
N TYR A 124 -9.36 -20.22 -7.17
CA TYR A 124 -9.94 -20.70 -5.91
C TYR A 124 -11.12 -21.65 -6.15
N THR A 125 -12.05 -21.27 -7.01
CA THR A 125 -13.24 -22.09 -7.32
C THR A 125 -12.88 -23.36 -8.11
N ALA A 126 -11.79 -23.33 -8.89
CA ALA A 126 -11.21 -24.52 -9.51
C ALA A 126 -10.51 -25.47 -8.51
N GLY A 127 -10.41 -25.09 -7.22
CA GLY A 127 -9.74 -25.88 -6.19
C GLY A 127 -8.21 -25.87 -6.28
N LEU A 128 -7.63 -25.03 -7.14
CA LEU A 128 -6.17 -24.90 -7.25
C LEU A 128 -5.60 -24.09 -6.09
N PHE A 129 -6.36 -23.10 -5.60
CA PHE A 129 -5.98 -22.26 -4.48
C PHE A 129 -6.85 -22.59 -3.26
N ASP A 130 -6.23 -22.78 -2.10
CA ASP A 130 -6.91 -22.91 -0.80
C ASP A 130 -6.90 -21.60 -0.01
N ASP A 131 -7.56 -21.60 1.15
CA ASP A 131 -7.67 -20.46 2.06
C ASP A 131 -6.31 -19.94 2.53
N GLY A 132 -5.33 -20.83 2.71
CA GLY A 132 -3.95 -20.48 3.04
C GLY A 132 -3.26 -19.71 1.93
N ILE A 133 -3.43 -20.14 0.67
CA ILE A 133 -2.92 -19.39 -0.49
C ILE A 133 -3.59 -18.01 -0.58
N MET A 134 -4.90 -17.91 -0.32
CA MET A 134 -5.60 -16.62 -0.28
C MET A 134 -5.02 -15.69 0.79
N LEU A 135 -4.74 -16.19 2.00
CA LEU A 135 -4.12 -15.38 3.05
C LEU A 135 -2.70 -14.96 2.68
N LEU A 136 -1.91 -15.86 2.09
CA LEU A 136 -0.56 -15.54 1.61
C LEU A 136 -0.59 -14.47 0.52
N LEU A 137 -1.57 -14.52 -0.39
CA LEU A 137 -1.77 -13.51 -1.42
C LEU A 137 -2.06 -12.14 -0.80
N CYS A 138 -2.88 -12.08 0.25
CA CYS A 138 -3.14 -10.83 0.98
C CYS A 138 -1.88 -10.29 1.67
N CYS A 139 -1.13 -11.17 2.33
CA CYS A 139 0.14 -10.79 2.95
C CYS A 139 1.14 -10.27 1.91
N PHE A 140 1.20 -10.92 0.74
CA PHE A 140 2.01 -10.49 -0.39
C PHE A 140 1.58 -9.11 -0.89
N TYR A 141 0.29 -8.88 -1.10
CA TYR A 141 -0.25 -7.57 -1.50
C TYR A 141 0.12 -6.48 -0.48
N SER A 142 0.09 -6.79 0.82
CA SER A 142 0.45 -5.85 1.88
C SER A 142 1.92 -5.40 1.81
N ILE A 143 2.82 -6.26 1.30
CA ILE A 143 4.23 -5.93 1.05
C ILE A 143 4.36 -5.11 -0.23
N CYS A 144 3.69 -5.55 -1.31
CA CYS A 144 3.70 -4.84 -2.58
C CYS A 144 3.21 -3.39 -2.43
N ASP A 145 2.19 -3.15 -1.62
CA ASP A 145 1.70 -1.80 -1.30
C ASP A 145 2.79 -0.95 -0.62
N MET A 146 3.46 -1.46 0.40
CA MET A 146 4.56 -0.76 1.06
C MET A 146 5.74 -0.49 0.11
N ILE A 147 6.05 -1.45 -0.78
CA ILE A 147 7.06 -1.26 -1.83
C ILE A 147 6.64 -0.14 -2.79
N CYS A 148 5.35 -0.10 -3.17
CA CYS A 148 4.81 0.93 -4.04
C CYS A 148 4.93 2.33 -3.42
N ILE A 149 4.61 2.43 -2.13
CA ILE A 149 4.73 3.68 -1.38
C ILE A 149 6.20 4.09 -1.27
N LEU A 150 7.11 3.21 -0.83
CA LEU A 150 8.50 3.57 -0.54
C LEU A 150 9.37 3.79 -1.79
N PHE A 151 9.23 2.94 -2.82
CA PHE A 151 10.17 2.89 -3.94
C PHE A 151 9.55 3.41 -5.24
N PHE A 152 8.50 2.76 -5.72
CA PHE A 152 7.89 3.07 -7.02
C PHE A 152 6.44 2.60 -7.09
N CYS A 153 5.51 3.53 -7.32
CA CYS A 153 4.09 3.23 -7.46
C CYS A 153 3.70 3.25 -8.95
N PRO A 154 3.32 2.11 -9.55
CA PRO A 154 2.91 2.07 -10.96
C PRO A 154 1.62 2.86 -11.19
N PHE A 155 0.67 2.83 -10.24
CA PHE A 155 -0.58 3.58 -10.34
C PHE A 155 -0.36 5.09 -10.45
N GLN A 156 0.56 5.64 -9.66
CA GLN A 156 0.91 7.04 -9.71
C GLN A 156 1.65 7.40 -11.00
N SER A 157 2.63 6.58 -11.42
CA SER A 157 3.50 6.92 -12.54
C SER A 157 2.86 6.70 -13.91
N TRP A 158 2.02 5.68 -14.07
CA TRP A 158 1.47 5.29 -15.38
C TRP A 158 0.07 5.84 -15.62
N PHE A 159 -0.78 5.83 -14.59
CA PHE A 159 -2.19 6.19 -14.75
C PHE A 159 -2.49 7.60 -14.24
N MET A 160 -2.27 7.86 -12.94
CA MET A 160 -2.69 9.11 -12.31
C MET A 160 -1.82 10.31 -12.65
N LYS A 161 -0.54 10.09 -13.01
CA LYS A 161 0.45 11.11 -13.37
C LYS A 161 0.60 12.25 -12.34
N ASN A 162 0.28 11.98 -11.07
CA ASN A 162 0.39 12.94 -9.97
C ASN A 162 1.84 13.17 -9.57
N LYS A 163 2.14 14.32 -8.95
CA LYS A 163 3.50 14.64 -8.49
C LYS A 163 3.95 13.80 -7.29
N CYS A 164 3.02 13.45 -6.40
CA CYS A 164 3.30 12.73 -5.16
C CYS A 164 2.17 11.74 -4.80
N CYS A 165 2.49 10.78 -3.94
CA CYS A 165 1.50 9.82 -3.43
C CYS A 165 0.45 10.49 -2.53
N SER A 166 0.81 11.57 -1.82
CA SER A 166 -0.11 12.26 -0.90
C SER A 166 -1.28 12.95 -1.62
N SER A 167 -1.09 13.44 -2.84
CA SER A 167 -2.20 13.96 -3.66
C SER A 167 -2.95 12.90 -4.45
N CYS A 168 -2.52 11.63 -4.41
CA CYS A 168 -3.21 10.56 -5.12
C CYS A 168 -4.62 10.32 -4.59
N ARG A 169 -5.62 10.23 -5.49
CA ARG A 169 -7.05 10.07 -5.15
C ARG A 169 -7.35 8.73 -4.49
N MET A 170 -6.65 7.66 -4.89
CA MET A 170 -6.83 6.30 -4.37
C MET A 170 -5.86 5.92 -3.25
N TYR A 171 -5.21 6.89 -2.60
CA TYR A 171 -4.20 6.58 -1.58
C TYR A 171 -4.73 5.66 -0.46
N ASN A 172 -5.99 5.83 -0.05
CA ASN A 172 -6.61 5.03 1.02
C ASN A 172 -7.42 3.83 0.51
N TRP A 173 -7.23 3.41 -0.76
CA TRP A 173 -7.82 2.18 -1.32
C TRP A 173 -6.99 0.94 -0.99
N ASP A 174 -5.77 1.13 -0.50
CA ASP A 174 -4.78 0.11 -0.21
C ASP A 174 -5.34 -1.08 0.60
N TYR A 175 -6.01 -0.86 1.73
CA TYR A 175 -6.53 -1.98 2.51
C TYR A 175 -7.64 -2.75 1.78
N ALA A 176 -8.50 -2.07 1.04
CA ALA A 176 -9.51 -2.75 0.25
C ALA A 176 -8.86 -3.62 -0.84
N MET A 177 -7.81 -3.11 -1.49
CA MET A 177 -7.02 -3.88 -2.46
C MET A 177 -6.28 -5.06 -1.83
N ILE A 178 -5.71 -4.88 -0.64
CA ILE A 178 -4.98 -5.93 0.10
C ILE A 178 -5.91 -7.09 0.46
N PHE A 179 -7.12 -6.81 0.93
CA PHE A 179 -8.05 -7.83 1.44
C PHE A 179 -9.08 -8.33 0.42
N THR A 180 -9.07 -7.83 -0.82
CA THR A 180 -9.97 -8.33 -1.87
C THR A 180 -9.91 -9.84 -2.07
N PRO A 181 -8.73 -10.49 -2.05
CA PRO A 181 -8.67 -11.95 -2.22
C PRO A 181 -9.44 -12.70 -1.13
N LEU A 182 -9.62 -12.12 0.06
CA LEU A 182 -10.38 -12.73 1.16
C LEU A 182 -11.89 -12.72 0.94
N ALA A 183 -12.41 -12.02 -0.08
CA ALA A 183 -13.84 -12.02 -0.40
C ALA A 183 -14.40 -13.41 -0.69
N PHE A 184 -13.53 -14.35 -1.05
CA PHE A 184 -13.90 -15.71 -1.42
C PHE A 184 -13.71 -16.71 -0.28
N VAL A 185 -12.99 -16.33 0.78
CA VAL A 185 -12.68 -17.18 1.94
C VAL A 185 -13.81 -17.10 2.96
N ARG A 186 -14.41 -18.25 3.29
CA ARG A 186 -15.54 -18.35 4.23
C ARG A 186 -15.10 -18.47 5.69
N SER A 187 -14.28 -17.53 6.16
CA SER A 187 -13.83 -17.50 7.55
C SER A 187 -14.18 -16.18 8.24
N PRO A 188 -14.60 -16.18 9.52
CA PRO A 188 -14.97 -14.95 10.23
C PRO A 188 -13.82 -13.94 10.31
N TYR A 189 -12.56 -14.39 10.45
CA TYR A 189 -11.42 -13.49 10.43
C TYR A 189 -11.29 -12.77 9.08
N ALA A 190 -11.44 -13.52 7.98
CA ALA A 190 -11.33 -13.01 6.62
C ALA A 190 -12.44 -12.01 6.32
N LEU A 191 -13.67 -12.37 6.67
CA LEU A 191 -14.83 -11.50 6.52
C LEU A 191 -14.69 -10.20 7.32
N SER A 192 -14.21 -10.28 8.57
CA SER A 192 -14.02 -9.08 9.40
C SER A 192 -12.99 -8.10 8.82
N LEU A 193 -11.87 -8.61 8.28
CA LEU A 193 -10.86 -7.78 7.62
C LEU A 193 -11.43 -7.13 6.36
N LEU A 194 -12.16 -7.89 5.55
CA LEU A 194 -12.80 -7.39 4.34
C LEU A 194 -13.80 -6.29 4.66
N VAL A 195 -14.73 -6.52 5.60
CA VAL A 195 -15.75 -5.53 6.01
C VAL A 195 -15.10 -4.25 6.51
N LEU A 196 -14.06 -4.36 7.36
CA LEU A 196 -13.37 -3.19 7.89
C LEU A 196 -12.65 -2.40 6.78
N SER A 197 -12.05 -3.10 5.83
CA SER A 197 -11.38 -2.48 4.68
C SER A 197 -12.36 -1.76 3.75
N LEU A 198 -13.53 -2.35 3.51
CA LEU A 198 -14.60 -1.74 2.73
C LEU A 198 -15.20 -0.53 3.45
N ALA A 199 -15.36 -0.59 4.77
CA ALA A 199 -15.81 0.56 5.56
C ALA A 199 -14.85 1.75 5.45
N LEU A 200 -13.53 1.52 5.44
CA LEU A 200 -12.53 2.56 5.19
C LEU A 200 -12.64 3.13 3.76
N LEU A 201 -12.82 2.26 2.76
CA LEU A 201 -13.01 2.66 1.37
C LEU A 201 -14.26 3.52 1.19
N PHE A 202 -15.41 3.07 1.71
CA PHE A 202 -16.66 3.83 1.62
C PHE A 202 -16.56 5.18 2.33
N ARG A 203 -16.00 5.22 3.54
CA ARG A 203 -15.77 6.47 4.26
C ARG A 203 -14.90 7.43 3.45
N TRP A 204 -13.85 6.92 2.83
CA TRP A 204 -12.96 7.72 1.99
C TRP A 204 -13.70 8.31 0.79
N GLU A 205 -14.44 7.49 0.04
CA GLU A 205 -15.22 7.92 -1.12
C GLU A 205 -16.30 8.94 -0.71
N ILE A 206 -17.05 8.69 0.35
CA ILE A 206 -18.05 9.63 0.88
C ILE A 206 -17.38 10.97 1.22
N THR A 207 -16.22 10.95 1.87
CA THR A 207 -15.51 12.17 2.24
C THR A 207 -14.98 12.91 1.02
N PHE A 208 -14.52 12.18 0.01
CA PHE A 208 -14.09 12.74 -1.26
C PHE A 208 -15.23 13.46 -1.99
N TYR A 209 -16.41 12.85 -2.08
CA TYR A 209 -17.57 13.48 -2.72
C TYR A 209 -18.16 14.63 -1.92
N ARG A 210 -18.17 14.55 -0.59
CA ARG A 210 -18.70 15.62 0.29
C ARG A 210 -17.74 16.80 0.47
N HIS A 211 -16.43 16.53 0.41
CA HIS A 211 -15.38 17.51 0.69
C HIS A 211 -14.21 17.43 -0.30
N PRO A 212 -14.45 17.60 -1.62
CA PRO A 212 -13.41 17.49 -2.64
C PRO A 212 -12.30 18.55 -2.46
N GLU A 213 -12.60 19.69 -1.82
CA GLU A 213 -11.64 20.74 -1.50
C GLU A 213 -10.50 20.28 -0.59
N ARG A 214 -10.68 19.18 0.16
CA ARG A 214 -9.63 18.64 1.02
C ARG A 214 -8.59 17.84 0.24
N PHE A 215 -8.96 17.34 -0.94
CA PHE A 215 -8.15 16.43 -1.75
C PHE A 215 -7.32 17.15 -2.82
N SER A 216 -7.60 18.43 -3.09
CA SER A 216 -6.86 19.21 -4.07
C SER A 216 -5.71 19.99 -3.41
N GLU A 217 -4.52 19.92 -4.01
CA GLU A 217 -3.33 20.69 -3.58
C GLU A 217 -3.56 22.21 -3.69
N LYS A 218 -4.41 22.66 -4.64
CA LYS A 218 -4.69 24.08 -4.85
C LYS A 218 -5.49 24.70 -3.72
N THR A 219 -6.42 23.96 -3.15
CA THR A 219 -7.34 24.42 -2.10
C THR A 219 -6.87 24.05 -0.70
N ASN A 220 -6.08 22.98 -0.56
CA ASN A 220 -5.55 22.48 0.71
C ASN A 220 -4.02 22.60 0.82
N LYS A 221 -3.53 23.63 1.52
CA LYS A 221 -2.10 23.85 1.83
C LYS A 221 -1.47 22.77 2.70
N TYR A 222 -2.24 21.85 3.26
CA TYR A 222 -1.65 20.70 3.96
C TYR A 222 -0.93 19.74 3.00
N LEU A 223 -1.34 19.72 1.73
CA LEU A 223 -0.78 18.84 0.71
C LEU A 223 0.40 19.46 -0.05
N SER A 224 0.71 20.73 0.18
CA SER A 224 1.77 21.43 -0.54
C SER A 224 3.17 21.02 -0.07
N CYS A 225 4.13 21.09 -0.99
CA CYS A 225 5.50 20.63 -0.75
C CYS A 225 6.22 21.37 0.39
N ASP A 226 5.88 22.64 0.63
CA ASP A 226 6.42 23.48 1.72
C ASP A 226 6.05 22.93 3.11
N ARG A 227 4.92 22.24 3.23
CA ARG A 227 4.42 21.66 4.49
C ARG A 227 4.53 20.12 4.54
N CYS A 228 5.21 19.53 3.56
CA CYS A 228 5.32 18.07 3.46
C CYS A 228 6.22 17.51 4.57
N THR A 229 5.62 16.71 5.46
CA THR A 229 6.31 16.02 6.57
C THR A 229 6.99 14.72 6.14
N GLU A 230 6.55 14.12 5.03
CA GLU A 230 6.99 12.79 4.61
C GLU A 230 8.24 12.85 3.72
N LYS A 231 8.35 13.87 2.84
CA LYS A 231 9.46 14.08 1.88
C LYS A 231 9.82 12.83 1.05
N LEU A 232 8.89 11.90 0.86
CA LEU A 232 9.09 10.64 0.15
C LEU A 232 9.58 10.83 -1.30
N CYS A 233 9.14 11.89 -1.98
CA CYS A 233 9.60 12.21 -3.34
C CYS A 233 11.10 12.51 -3.39
N ALA A 234 11.64 13.19 -2.38
CA ALA A 234 13.09 13.46 -2.29
C ALA A 234 13.86 12.15 -2.08
N HIS A 235 13.36 11.28 -1.20
CA HIS A 235 13.93 9.95 -0.96
C HIS A 235 13.96 9.09 -2.23
N LYS A 236 12.84 9.01 -2.96
CA LYS A 236 12.76 8.28 -4.24
C LYS A 236 13.75 8.82 -5.28
N LYS A 237 13.91 10.15 -5.36
CA LYS A 237 14.87 10.79 -6.28
C LYS A 237 16.30 10.46 -5.90
N GLN A 238 16.64 10.50 -4.62
CA GLN A 238 17.96 10.11 -4.11
C GLN A 238 18.26 8.64 -4.42
N LEU A 239 17.31 7.74 -4.16
CA LEU A 239 17.47 6.32 -4.45
C LEU A 239 17.75 6.10 -5.94
N ARG A 240 16.95 6.70 -6.84
CA ARG A 240 17.19 6.59 -8.31
C ARG A 240 18.58 7.10 -8.71
N SER A 241 19.07 8.18 -8.09
CA SER A 241 20.42 8.69 -8.34
C SER A 241 21.48 7.66 -7.92
N LEU A 242 21.34 7.04 -6.75
CA LEU A 242 22.24 6.00 -6.28
C LEU A 242 22.24 4.77 -7.21
N TRP A 243 21.06 4.30 -7.62
CA TRP A 243 20.93 3.20 -8.58
C TRP A 243 21.65 3.48 -9.90
N LYS A 244 21.55 4.69 -10.44
CA LYS A 244 22.29 5.10 -11.65
C LYS A 244 23.81 5.06 -11.44
N LYS A 245 24.30 5.53 -10.29
CA LYS A 245 25.73 5.50 -9.94
C LYS A 245 26.24 4.07 -9.81
N VAL A 246 25.51 3.21 -9.11
CA VAL A 246 25.84 1.78 -8.98
C VAL A 246 25.88 1.10 -10.34
N ALA A 247 24.86 1.31 -11.18
CA ALA A 247 24.82 0.75 -12.53
C ALA A 247 26.00 1.19 -13.40
N ALA A 248 26.37 2.47 -13.34
CA ALA A 248 27.55 3.00 -14.05
C ALA A 248 28.84 2.33 -13.57
N PHE A 249 29.04 2.22 -12.25
CA PHE A 249 30.20 1.56 -11.65
C PHE A 249 30.26 0.06 -12.02
N THR A 250 29.13 -0.65 -11.98
CA THR A 250 29.07 -2.06 -12.38
C THR A 250 29.38 -2.23 -13.88
N ALA A 251 28.89 -1.34 -14.74
CA ALA A 251 29.17 -1.38 -16.18
C ALA A 251 30.64 -1.09 -16.51
N GLU A 252 31.28 -0.17 -15.77
CA GLU A 252 32.71 0.11 -15.87
C GLU A 252 33.54 -1.09 -15.41
N ARG A 253 33.25 -1.65 -14.23
CA ARG A 253 33.93 -2.85 -13.72
C ARG A 253 33.80 -4.04 -14.65
N THR A 254 32.62 -4.24 -15.25
CA THR A 254 32.38 -5.34 -16.21
C THR A 254 33.17 -5.14 -17.51
N ARG A 255 33.32 -3.89 -17.98
CA ARG A 255 34.18 -3.58 -19.14
C ARG A 255 35.65 -3.85 -18.83
N PHE A 256 36.12 -3.44 -17.66
CA PHE A 256 37.49 -3.74 -17.22
C PHE A 256 37.76 -5.26 -17.18
N LEU A 257 36.86 -6.04 -16.57
CA LEU A 257 37.01 -7.50 -16.46
C LEU A 257 36.89 -8.26 -17.79
N LYS A 258 36.22 -7.70 -18.80
CA LYS A 258 36.11 -8.31 -20.15
C LYS A 258 37.23 -7.87 -21.10
N GLY A 259 37.95 -6.80 -20.76
CA GLY A 259 39.10 -6.30 -21.51
C GLY A 259 40.45 -6.82 -21.01
N MET A 260 40.46 -7.54 -19.87
CA MET A 260 41.52 -8.45 -19.45
C MET A 260 41.24 -9.86 -19.94
#